data_AF-A0A1W0WT44-F1
#
_entry.id   AF-A0A1W0WT44-F1
#
_cell.length_a   1.000
_cell.length_b   1.000
_cell.length_c   1.000
_cell.angle_alpha   90.00
_cell.angle_beta   90.00
_cell.angle_gamma   90.00
#
_symmetry.space_group_name_H-M   'P 1'
#
loop_
_entity.id
_entity.type
_entity.pdbx_description
1 polymer ?
#
loop_
_entity_poly.entity_id
_entity_poly.type
_entity_poly.pdbx_seq_one_letter_code
_entity_poly.pdbx_strand_id
1 'polypeptide(L)'
;MAKRGRKPKSTPEANQAQIAEIISLYEAGKTHAVISAEMNVPDSEVKQILSANGTRRSSRKFCGLTQQQDQELMQFVKSQEAYRGSYRVLRGIMEQFVLQHGIRCDFSHAWRRSFHTRHQDALPPVIRTLLGLRPDQDDTEVVTEGDDPDGRMEHEESAPEDSFSVSEVQQEVEETPTVVEEEIPDAQATVEVDSDVLAAVQMAMEMYAKAGVSEERARKLLEHMHVPGFPSQPRKKKRTSKTKKAMRLIKPVSDSITASLPVTVEMASPSSKCQPPKKTPLQLRVLEREFLKNAQMTPQRATELGDKLNLDGDQIISWFRNKRLKRPASAKK
;
A
#
# COMPACT_ATOMS: atom_id res chain seq x y z
N MET A 1 50.89 18.59 -13.07
CA MET A 1 50.00 19.26 -14.04
C MET A 1 49.36 18.22 -14.94
N ALA A 2 48.08 17.87 -14.73
CA ALA A 2 47.38 16.89 -15.55
C ALA A 2 46.89 17.55 -16.86
N LYS A 3 47.41 17.11 -18.00
CA LYS A 3 47.02 17.56 -19.34
C LYS A 3 45.55 17.19 -19.56
N ARG A 4 44.67 18.19 -19.63
CA ARG A 4 43.25 18.01 -20.02
C ARG A 4 43.22 17.49 -21.46
N GLY A 5 42.73 16.26 -21.64
CA GLY A 5 42.62 15.61 -22.95
C GLY A 5 41.81 16.46 -23.93
N ARG A 6 42.31 16.58 -25.17
CA ARG A 6 41.61 17.23 -26.28
C ARG A 6 40.27 16.54 -26.51
N LYS A 7 39.17 17.29 -26.45
CA LYS A 7 37.85 16.79 -26.83
C LYS A 7 37.84 16.52 -28.35
N PRO A 8 37.31 15.38 -28.81
CA PRO A 8 37.16 15.09 -30.23
C PRO A 8 36.24 16.13 -30.88
N LYS A 9 36.61 16.62 -32.06
CA LYS A 9 35.80 17.52 -32.89
C LYS A 9 34.80 16.67 -33.67
N SER A 10 33.64 16.36 -33.12
CA SER A 10 32.53 15.80 -33.90
C SER A 10 31.85 16.92 -34.70
N THR A 11 31.51 16.63 -35.95
CA THR A 11 30.76 17.54 -36.85
C THR A 11 29.38 17.84 -36.27
N PRO A 12 28.97 19.13 -36.18
CA PRO A 12 27.77 19.53 -35.42
C PRO A 12 26.46 18.98 -35.98
N GLU A 13 26.39 18.71 -37.28
CA GLU A 13 25.15 18.26 -37.95
C GLU A 13 24.86 16.77 -37.73
N ALA A 14 25.88 15.91 -37.79
CA ALA A 14 25.75 14.48 -37.46
C ALA A 14 25.35 14.26 -35.99
N ASN A 15 25.69 15.21 -35.11
CA ASN A 15 25.32 15.13 -33.70
C ASN A 15 23.82 15.36 -33.49
N GLN A 16 23.13 16.12 -34.35
CA GLN A 16 21.74 16.51 -34.07
C GLN A 16 20.74 15.38 -34.34
N ALA A 17 20.95 14.58 -35.40
CA ALA A 17 20.16 13.37 -35.65
C ALA A 17 20.36 12.34 -34.53
N GLN A 18 21.61 12.14 -34.09
CA GLN A 18 21.92 11.25 -32.97
C GLN A 18 21.28 11.70 -31.66
N ILE A 19 21.25 13.02 -31.39
CA ILE A 19 20.56 13.59 -30.23
C ILE A 19 19.05 13.32 -30.30
N ALA A 20 18.42 13.52 -31.46
CA ALA A 20 16.99 13.25 -31.65
C ALA A 20 16.64 11.77 -31.44
N GLU A 21 17.47 10.87 -31.94
CA GLU A 21 17.30 9.43 -31.75
C GLU A 21 17.48 9.02 -30.28
N ILE A 22 18.49 9.55 -29.59
CA ILE A 22 18.68 9.34 -28.14
C ILE A 22 17.44 9.82 -27.35
N ILE A 23 16.87 10.98 -27.70
CA ILE A 23 15.66 11.50 -27.06
C ILE A 23 14.47 10.57 -27.32
N SER A 24 14.27 10.15 -28.57
CA SER A 24 13.17 9.24 -28.94
C SER A 24 13.26 7.88 -28.21
N LEU A 25 14.45 7.26 -28.18
CA LEU A 25 14.67 6.01 -27.45
C LEU A 25 14.43 6.16 -25.95
N TYR A 26 14.79 7.34 -25.41
CA TYR A 26 14.56 7.66 -24.01
C TYR A 26 13.08 7.88 -23.69
N GLU A 27 12.32 8.55 -24.56
CA GLU A 27 10.87 8.72 -24.47
C GLU A 27 10.12 7.39 -24.62
N ALA A 28 10.66 6.44 -25.40
CA ALA A 28 10.18 5.07 -25.46
C ALA A 28 10.44 4.25 -24.17
N GLY A 29 11.03 4.86 -23.14
CA GLY A 29 11.27 4.24 -21.83
C GLY A 29 12.53 3.38 -21.74
N LYS A 30 13.42 3.40 -22.75
CA LYS A 30 14.68 2.67 -22.67
C LYS A 30 15.59 3.28 -21.60
N THR A 31 16.33 2.42 -20.89
CA THR A 31 17.30 2.89 -19.89
C THR A 31 18.54 3.46 -20.57
N HIS A 32 19.26 4.37 -19.91
CA HIS A 32 20.47 4.99 -20.50
C HIS A 32 21.54 3.96 -20.91
N ALA A 33 21.63 2.83 -20.19
CA ALA A 33 22.56 1.75 -20.51
C ALA A 33 22.19 1.04 -21.82
N VAL A 34 20.89 0.86 -22.09
CA VAL A 34 20.42 0.27 -23.35
C VAL A 34 20.66 1.23 -24.51
N ILE A 35 20.33 2.52 -24.33
CA ILE A 35 20.58 3.56 -25.34
C ILE A 35 22.08 3.68 -25.63
N SER A 36 22.92 3.64 -24.59
CA SER A 36 24.38 3.67 -24.72
C SER A 36 24.92 2.50 -25.54
N ALA A 37 24.39 1.28 -25.32
CA ALA A 37 24.77 0.09 -26.07
C ALA A 37 24.28 0.12 -27.53
N GLU A 38 23.05 0.60 -27.76
CA GLU A 38 22.42 0.68 -29.08
C GLU A 38 23.05 1.76 -29.98
N MET A 39 23.35 2.92 -29.40
CA MET A 39 23.92 4.07 -30.13
C MET A 39 25.45 4.10 -30.13
N ASN A 40 26.10 3.16 -29.42
CA ASN A 40 27.55 3.14 -29.17
C ASN A 40 28.10 4.47 -28.61
N VAL A 41 27.33 5.10 -27.72
CA VAL A 41 27.67 6.37 -27.04
C VAL A 41 27.90 6.08 -25.56
N PRO A 42 28.96 6.60 -24.91
CA PRO A 42 29.17 6.37 -23.49
C PRO A 42 27.98 6.88 -22.65
N ASP A 43 27.56 6.12 -21.63
CA ASP A 43 26.43 6.44 -20.74
C ASP A 43 26.51 7.86 -20.13
N SER A 44 27.74 8.38 -19.90
CA SER A 44 27.96 9.75 -19.45
C SER A 44 27.52 10.81 -20.46
N GLU A 45 27.73 10.56 -21.75
CA GLU A 45 27.37 11.47 -22.84
C GLU A 45 25.87 11.43 -23.10
N VAL A 46 25.24 10.24 -23.05
CA VAL A 46 23.77 10.10 -23.08
C VAL A 46 23.13 10.95 -21.96
N LYS A 47 23.64 10.87 -20.73
CA LYS A 47 23.17 11.70 -19.61
C LYS A 47 23.35 13.19 -19.86
N GLN A 48 24.48 13.60 -20.44
CA GLN A 48 24.76 14.99 -20.73
C GLN A 48 23.84 15.53 -21.82
N ILE A 49 23.61 14.77 -22.89
CA ILE A 49 22.70 15.12 -23.99
C ILE A 49 21.27 15.28 -23.46
N LEU A 50 20.77 14.33 -22.68
CA LEU A 50 19.43 14.41 -22.09
C LEU A 50 19.31 15.60 -21.12
N SER A 51 20.34 15.86 -20.31
CA SER A 51 20.36 17.03 -19.42
C SER A 51 20.39 18.36 -20.18
N ALA A 52 21.12 18.43 -21.29
CA ALA A 52 21.24 19.65 -22.10
C ALA A 52 19.95 19.98 -22.86
N ASN A 53 19.20 18.95 -23.28
CA ASN A 53 17.95 19.10 -24.02
C ASN A 53 16.71 19.20 -23.12
N GLY A 54 16.89 19.41 -21.80
CA GLY A 54 15.77 19.56 -20.88
C GLY A 54 14.99 18.26 -20.60
N THR A 55 15.40 17.13 -21.19
CA THR A 55 14.99 15.78 -20.81
C THR A 55 15.65 15.40 -19.49
N ARG A 56 15.33 16.17 -18.45
CA ARG A 56 15.65 15.77 -17.08
C ARG A 56 14.91 14.46 -16.85
N ARG A 57 15.67 13.40 -16.55
CA ARG A 57 15.15 12.28 -15.77
C ARG A 57 14.25 12.88 -14.71
N SER A 58 12.95 12.62 -14.78
CA SER A 58 12.12 12.68 -13.57
C SER A 58 12.80 11.71 -12.62
N SER A 59 13.68 12.25 -11.78
CA SER A 59 14.71 11.50 -11.05
C SER A 59 14.10 10.61 -9.96
N ARG A 60 12.78 10.57 -9.90
CA ARG A 60 12.00 9.63 -9.15
C ARG A 60 11.09 8.94 -10.14
N LYS A 61 11.51 7.73 -10.53
CA LYS A 61 10.65 6.60 -10.93
C LYS A 61 9.20 7.06 -11.12
N PHE A 62 8.90 7.64 -12.28
CA PHE A 62 7.52 7.65 -12.75
C PHE A 62 7.06 6.20 -12.61
N CYS A 63 6.04 5.93 -11.80
CA CYS A 63 5.91 4.63 -11.15
C CYS A 63 5.38 3.55 -12.10
N GLY A 64 6.14 3.29 -13.16
CA GLY A 64 5.83 2.37 -14.23
C GLY A 64 4.99 2.95 -15.37
N LEU A 65 4.36 4.13 -15.22
CA LEU A 65 3.49 4.68 -16.26
C LEU A 65 4.24 5.61 -17.24
N THR A 66 3.93 5.51 -18.52
CA THR A 66 4.23 6.56 -19.51
C THR A 66 3.33 7.78 -19.29
N GLN A 67 3.67 8.93 -19.87
CA GLN A 67 2.82 10.13 -19.78
C GLN A 67 1.42 9.89 -20.36
N GLN A 68 1.34 9.18 -21.49
CA GLN A 68 0.07 8.81 -22.10
C GLN A 68 -0.76 7.90 -21.17
N GLN A 69 -0.13 6.87 -20.58
CA GLN A 69 -0.80 5.98 -19.63
C GLN A 69 -1.28 6.72 -18.36
N ASP A 70 -0.51 7.70 -17.88
CA ASP A 70 -0.90 8.55 -16.75
C ASP A 70 -2.13 9.40 -17.10
N GLN A 71 -2.22 9.90 -18.33
CA GLN A 71 -3.39 10.64 -18.83
C GLN A 71 -4.61 9.74 -19.03
N GLU A 72 -4.45 8.54 -19.59
CA GLU A 72 -5.55 7.56 -19.75
C GLU A 72 -6.12 7.14 -18.38
N LEU A 73 -5.26 6.83 -17.42
CA LEU A 73 -5.67 6.53 -16.05
C LEU A 73 -6.36 7.74 -15.39
N MET A 74 -5.87 8.95 -15.62
CA MET A 74 -6.51 10.17 -15.12
C MET A 74 -7.90 10.37 -15.71
N GLN A 75 -8.08 10.20 -17.02
CA GLN A 75 -9.40 10.29 -17.67
C GLN A 75 -10.36 9.24 -17.12
N PHE A 76 -9.88 8.01 -16.90
CA PHE A 76 -10.67 6.95 -16.27
C PHE A 76 -11.09 7.32 -14.84
N VAL A 77 -10.18 7.84 -14.02
CA VAL A 77 -10.50 8.27 -12.66
C VAL A 77 -11.48 9.44 -12.67
N LYS A 78 -11.32 10.37 -13.62
CA LYS A 78 -12.24 11.51 -13.81
C LYS A 78 -13.64 11.03 -14.18
N SER A 79 -13.78 9.95 -14.94
CA SER A 79 -15.10 9.38 -15.27
C SER A 79 -15.83 8.75 -14.08
N GLN A 80 -15.17 8.61 -12.92
CA GLN A 80 -15.74 8.07 -11.69
C GLN A 80 -16.30 9.18 -10.76
N GLU A 81 -16.97 10.21 -11.30
CA GLU A 81 -17.46 11.36 -10.51
C GLU A 81 -18.44 10.95 -9.38
N ALA A 82 -19.25 9.92 -9.63
CA ALA A 82 -20.20 9.37 -8.69
C ALA A 82 -19.59 8.35 -7.71
N TYR A 83 -18.26 8.18 -7.68
CA TYR A 83 -17.64 7.21 -6.80
C TYR A 83 -17.92 7.53 -5.32
N ARG A 84 -18.40 6.51 -4.59
CA ARG A 84 -18.61 6.54 -3.14
C ARG A 84 -17.98 5.28 -2.56
N GLY A 85 -16.94 5.43 -1.75
CA GLY A 85 -16.25 4.30 -1.15
C GLY A 85 -14.88 4.64 -0.59
N SER A 86 -14.20 3.64 -0.04
CA SER A 86 -12.84 3.79 0.52
C SER A 86 -11.78 3.84 -0.59
N TYR A 87 -10.57 4.32 -0.26
CA TYR A 87 -9.43 4.29 -1.17
C TYR A 87 -9.09 2.87 -1.64
N ARG A 88 -9.32 1.86 -0.78
CA ARG A 88 -9.06 0.46 -1.11
C ARG A 88 -9.91 -0.05 -2.27
N VAL A 89 -11.18 0.34 -2.32
CA VAL A 89 -12.09 -0.04 -3.41
C VAL A 89 -11.71 0.71 -4.69
N LEU A 90 -11.41 2.02 -4.60
CA LEU A 90 -10.94 2.82 -5.72
C LEU A 90 -9.66 2.23 -6.33
N ARG A 91 -8.71 1.85 -5.47
CA ARG A 91 -7.47 1.19 -5.89
C ARG A 91 -7.76 -0.10 -6.65
N GLY A 92 -8.71 -0.92 -6.21
CA GLY A 92 -9.10 -2.14 -6.92
C GLY A 92 -9.65 -1.86 -8.33
N ILE A 93 -10.46 -0.80 -8.46
CA ILE A 93 -11.00 -0.35 -9.76
C ILE A 93 -9.86 0.13 -10.68
N MET A 94 -8.92 0.91 -10.15
CA MET A 94 -7.75 1.38 -10.91
C MET A 94 -6.81 0.23 -11.30
N GLU A 95 -6.60 -0.75 -10.42
CA GLU A 95 -5.82 -1.96 -10.71
C GLU A 95 -6.44 -2.77 -11.85
N GLN A 96 -7.76 -2.91 -11.86
CA GLN A 96 -8.48 -3.58 -12.94
C GLN A 96 -8.32 -2.85 -14.28
N PHE A 97 -8.46 -1.52 -14.29
CA PHE A 97 -8.25 -0.71 -15.49
C PHE A 97 -6.83 -0.87 -16.04
N VAL A 98 -5.82 -0.73 -15.18
CA VAL A 98 -4.40 -0.88 -15.54
C VAL A 98 -4.11 -2.28 -16.08
N LEU A 99 -4.72 -3.32 -15.50
CA LEU A 99 -4.59 -4.70 -15.98
C LEU A 99 -5.21 -4.89 -17.38
N GLN A 100 -6.39 -4.32 -17.62
CA GLN A 100 -7.07 -4.37 -18.92
C GLN A 100 -6.26 -3.69 -20.03
N HIS A 101 -5.55 -2.61 -19.70
CA HIS A 101 -4.69 -1.88 -20.64
C HIS A 101 -3.25 -2.42 -20.71
N GLY A 102 -2.92 -3.50 -19.98
CA GLY A 102 -1.56 -4.06 -19.95
C GLY A 102 -0.52 -3.13 -19.32
N ILE A 103 -0.95 -2.13 -18.56
CA ILE A 103 -0.09 -1.16 -17.88
C ILE A 103 0.45 -1.81 -16.61
N ARG A 104 1.69 -1.49 -16.23
CA ARG A 104 2.27 -1.94 -14.95
C ARG A 104 2.35 -0.77 -13.97
N CYS A 105 1.40 -0.70 -13.05
CA CYS A 105 1.41 0.27 -11.95
C CYS A 105 1.46 -0.47 -10.60
N ASP A 106 2.34 -0.05 -9.70
CA ASP A 106 2.47 -0.65 -8.37
C ASP A 106 1.52 -0.04 -7.32
N PHE A 107 0.77 1.01 -7.69
CA PHE A 107 -0.09 1.81 -6.82
C PHE A 107 0.54 2.10 -5.45
N SER A 108 1.87 2.28 -5.43
CA SER A 108 2.60 2.56 -4.21
C SER A 108 2.15 3.90 -3.62
N HIS A 109 2.33 4.08 -2.32
CA HIS A 109 2.01 5.36 -1.69
C HIS A 109 2.83 6.54 -2.29
N ALA A 110 4.04 6.28 -2.78
CA ALA A 110 4.83 7.26 -3.51
C ALA A 110 4.17 7.63 -4.85
N TRP A 111 3.65 6.64 -5.58
CA TRP A 111 2.86 6.85 -6.79
C TRP A 111 1.62 7.68 -6.48
N ARG A 112 0.82 7.27 -5.49
CA ARG A 112 -0.42 7.94 -5.09
C ARG A 112 -0.20 9.42 -4.81
N ARG A 113 0.79 9.77 -3.98
CA ARG A 113 1.12 11.17 -3.68
C ARG A 113 1.51 11.94 -4.93
N SER A 114 2.34 11.33 -5.77
CA SER A 114 2.83 11.99 -6.98
C SER A 114 1.70 12.19 -8.00
N PHE A 115 0.81 11.21 -8.15
CA PHE A 115 -0.38 11.27 -8.99
C PHE A 115 -1.36 12.33 -8.48
N HIS A 116 -1.65 12.33 -7.17
CA HIS A 116 -2.45 13.37 -6.52
C HIS A 116 -1.87 14.77 -6.77
N THR A 117 -0.58 14.99 -6.53
CA THR A 117 0.06 16.30 -6.74
C THR A 117 0.01 16.76 -8.20
N ARG A 118 0.18 15.84 -9.17
CA ARG A 118 0.12 16.19 -10.60
C ARG A 118 -1.29 16.52 -11.08
N HIS A 119 -2.31 15.85 -10.54
CA HIS A 119 -3.68 15.89 -11.06
C HIS A 119 -4.69 16.49 -10.07
N GLN A 120 -4.24 17.14 -9.00
CA GLN A 120 -5.12 17.62 -7.91
C GLN A 120 -6.29 18.48 -8.40
N ASP A 121 -6.08 19.28 -9.44
CA ASP A 121 -7.06 20.24 -9.95
C ASP A 121 -8.04 19.60 -10.95
N ALA A 122 -7.70 18.42 -11.49
CA ALA A 122 -8.50 17.70 -12.47
C ALA A 122 -9.32 16.54 -11.86
N LEU A 123 -9.04 16.16 -10.61
CA LEU A 123 -9.68 15.04 -9.93
C LEU A 123 -11.01 15.44 -9.28
N PRO A 124 -12.05 14.58 -9.34
CA PRO A 124 -13.28 14.79 -8.57
C PRO A 124 -12.99 15.01 -7.08
N PRO A 125 -13.71 15.91 -6.37
CA PRO A 125 -13.39 16.28 -4.99
C PRO A 125 -13.27 15.10 -4.04
N VAL A 126 -14.19 14.13 -4.14
CA VAL A 126 -14.18 12.91 -3.32
C VAL A 126 -12.90 12.10 -3.54
N ILE A 127 -12.53 11.89 -4.81
CA ILE A 127 -11.33 11.12 -5.18
C ILE A 127 -10.06 11.87 -4.80
N ARG A 128 -10.05 13.20 -4.95
CA ARG A 128 -8.94 14.06 -4.50
C ARG A 128 -8.68 13.87 -3.01
N THR A 129 -9.73 13.93 -2.18
CA THR A 129 -9.62 13.67 -0.73
C THR A 129 -9.09 12.27 -0.46
N LEU A 130 -9.66 11.25 -1.11
CA LEU A 130 -9.20 9.87 -0.95
C LEU A 130 -7.74 9.68 -1.33
N LEU A 131 -7.27 10.25 -2.45
CA LEU A 131 -5.88 10.14 -2.87
C LEU A 131 -4.91 10.94 -1.98
N GLY A 132 -5.41 11.98 -1.29
CA GLY A 132 -4.65 12.81 -0.35
C GLY A 132 -4.49 12.22 1.07
N LEU A 133 -5.27 11.20 1.46
CA LEU A 133 -5.19 10.63 2.82
C LEU A 133 -3.80 10.08 3.12
N ARG A 134 -3.41 10.20 4.40
CA ARG A 134 -2.17 9.58 4.89
C ARG A 134 -2.35 8.06 5.04
N PRO A 135 -1.27 7.25 4.97
CA PRO A 135 -1.37 5.78 5.08
C PRO A 135 -2.08 5.28 6.33
N ASP A 136 -2.05 6.07 7.41
CA ASP A 136 -2.70 5.79 8.69
C ASP A 136 -4.22 6.04 8.69
N GLN A 137 -4.76 6.65 7.63
CA GLN A 137 -6.17 7.04 7.49
C GLN A 137 -6.93 6.25 6.41
N ASP A 138 -6.30 5.25 5.77
CA ASP A 138 -6.81 4.60 4.55
C ASP A 138 -8.12 3.82 4.70
N ASP A 139 -8.55 3.54 5.95
CA ASP A 139 -9.77 2.76 6.24
C ASP A 139 -10.96 3.63 6.71
N THR A 140 -10.80 4.95 6.85
CA THR A 140 -11.92 5.81 7.27
C THR A 140 -12.83 6.07 6.08
N GLU A 141 -14.08 5.61 6.14
CA GLU A 141 -15.10 5.98 5.17
C GLU A 141 -15.29 7.49 5.22
N VAL A 142 -15.11 8.16 4.09
CA VAL A 142 -15.41 9.59 3.96
C VAL A 142 -16.92 9.67 3.94
N VAL A 143 -17.51 9.90 5.12
CA VAL A 143 -18.90 10.36 5.23
C VAL A 143 -18.88 11.76 4.65
N THR A 144 -19.24 11.89 3.38
CA THR A 144 -19.71 13.18 2.86
C THR A 144 -21.02 13.41 3.56
N GLU A 145 -20.98 14.09 4.70
CA GLU A 145 -22.15 14.74 5.27
C GLU A 145 -22.76 15.53 4.11
N GLY A 146 -23.98 15.14 3.73
CA GLY A 146 -24.71 15.89 2.72
C GLY A 146 -24.81 17.30 3.24
N ASP A 147 -24.26 18.26 2.49
CA ASP A 147 -24.82 19.61 2.47
C ASP A 147 -26.28 19.42 2.02
N ASP A 148 -27.16 19.13 2.98
CA ASP A 148 -28.57 19.43 2.90
C ASP A 148 -28.64 20.96 2.91
N PRO A 149 -28.99 21.62 1.79
CA PRO A 149 -29.22 23.05 1.78
C PRO A 149 -30.58 23.32 2.41
N ASP A 150 -30.76 23.01 3.69
CA ASP A 150 -31.99 23.26 4.42
C ASP A 150 -31.75 24.23 5.57
N GLY A 151 -32.06 25.50 5.28
CA GLY A 151 -31.84 26.62 6.18
C GLY A 151 -32.31 27.95 5.60
N ARG A 152 -33.37 27.94 4.79
CA ARG A 152 -34.10 29.16 4.44
C ARG A 152 -35.58 28.98 4.80
N MET A 153 -35.86 29.11 6.09
CA MET A 153 -37.20 29.43 6.58
C MET A 153 -37.55 30.85 6.15
N GLU A 154 -38.31 31.00 5.06
CA GLU A 154 -39.34 32.04 4.95
C GLU A 154 -40.44 31.47 4.08
N HIS A 155 -41.58 31.11 4.68
CA HIS A 155 -42.90 31.51 4.15
C HIS A 155 -43.98 31.22 5.20
N GLU A 156 -44.52 32.34 5.65
CA GLU A 156 -45.71 32.49 6.46
C GLU A 156 -46.96 32.20 5.60
N GLU A 157 -47.97 31.64 6.27
CA GLU A 157 -49.40 31.86 6.07
C GLU A 157 -50.25 30.90 5.19
N SER A 158 -51.27 30.38 5.88
CA SER A 158 -52.63 30.00 5.47
C SER A 158 -52.92 28.59 4.95
N ALA A 159 -53.64 27.87 5.83
CA ALA A 159 -54.52 26.73 5.56
C ALA A 159 -55.75 27.15 4.69
N PRO A 160 -56.61 26.24 4.19
CA PRO A 160 -57.36 25.28 5.00
C PRO A 160 -57.40 23.83 4.49
N GLU A 161 -57.51 22.93 5.47
CA GLU A 161 -58.40 21.75 5.53
C GLU A 161 -59.13 21.39 4.22
N ASP A 162 -58.81 20.23 3.65
CA ASP A 162 -59.85 19.43 2.99
C ASP A 162 -59.62 17.93 3.21
N SER A 163 -60.66 17.32 3.75
CA SER A 163 -60.81 15.91 4.05
C SER A 163 -60.77 15.07 2.78
N PHE A 164 -60.06 13.94 2.77
CA PHE A 164 -60.53 12.79 1.99
C PHE A 164 -60.10 11.44 2.58
N SER A 165 -61.08 10.54 2.53
CA SER A 165 -61.20 9.23 3.16
C SER A 165 -60.31 8.13 2.57
N VAL A 166 -59.86 7.26 3.49
CA VAL A 166 -59.90 5.79 3.47
C VAL A 166 -59.68 5.09 2.12
N SER A 167 -58.60 4.32 2.04
CA SER A 167 -58.62 3.00 1.41
C SER A 167 -57.70 2.05 2.17
N GLU A 168 -58.35 1.22 2.97
CA GLU A 168 -57.85 0.03 3.64
C GLU A 168 -57.49 -1.02 2.58
N VAL A 169 -56.20 -1.29 2.41
CA VAL A 169 -55.70 -2.46 1.67
C VAL A 169 -55.08 -3.40 2.68
N GLN A 170 -55.84 -4.44 2.99
CA GLN A 170 -55.37 -5.63 3.67
C GLN A 170 -54.40 -6.36 2.73
N GLN A 171 -53.15 -6.55 3.14
CA GLN A 171 -52.28 -7.52 2.51
C GLN A 171 -51.59 -8.41 3.55
N GLU A 172 -51.77 -9.69 3.27
CA GLU A 172 -51.43 -10.90 3.99
C GLU A 172 -49.98 -10.98 4.49
N VAL A 173 -49.88 -11.24 5.79
CA VAL A 173 -49.09 -12.31 6.43
C VAL A 173 -48.03 -12.98 5.54
N GLU A 174 -46.75 -12.67 5.78
CA GLU A 174 -45.67 -13.62 5.52
C GLU A 174 -44.76 -13.72 6.76
N GLU A 175 -44.44 -14.97 7.08
CA GLU A 175 -43.99 -15.47 8.36
C GLU A 175 -42.57 -15.01 8.73
N THR A 176 -42.41 -14.49 9.95
CA THR A 176 -41.11 -14.25 10.56
C THR A 176 -40.54 -15.57 11.10
N PRO A 177 -39.31 -15.97 10.73
CA PRO A 177 -38.68 -17.12 11.35
C PRO A 177 -38.24 -16.75 12.76
N THR A 178 -38.84 -17.42 13.74
CA THR A 178 -38.50 -17.40 15.16
C THR A 178 -37.06 -17.90 15.34
N VAL A 179 -36.11 -16.97 15.44
CA VAL A 179 -34.73 -17.29 15.85
C VAL A 179 -34.74 -17.47 17.36
N VAL A 180 -34.51 -18.71 17.78
CA VAL A 180 -34.28 -19.09 19.18
C VAL A 180 -33.03 -18.37 19.66
N GLU A 181 -33.24 -17.37 20.52
CA GLU A 181 -32.17 -16.65 21.22
C GLU A 181 -31.66 -17.55 22.34
N GLU A 182 -30.59 -18.29 22.03
CA GLU A 182 -29.87 -19.11 23.00
C GLU A 182 -29.01 -18.17 23.87
N GLU A 183 -29.53 -17.81 25.05
CA GLU A 183 -28.82 -17.05 26.08
C GLU A 183 -27.55 -17.81 26.51
N ILE A 184 -26.41 -17.38 25.98
CA ILE A 184 -25.09 -17.77 26.50
C ILE A 184 -24.88 -16.97 27.79
N PRO A 185 -24.69 -17.60 28.96
CA PRO A 185 -24.41 -16.88 30.19
C PRO A 185 -23.04 -16.20 30.07
N ASP A 186 -23.06 -14.89 29.87
CA ASP A 186 -21.90 -14.02 29.78
C ASP A 186 -21.33 -13.88 31.20
N ALA A 187 -20.51 -14.86 31.60
CA ALA A 187 -19.75 -14.83 32.84
C ALA A 187 -18.67 -13.74 32.75
N GLN A 188 -19.08 -12.49 32.93
CA GLN A 188 -18.19 -11.37 33.13
C GLN A 188 -17.49 -11.55 34.47
N ALA A 189 -16.35 -12.25 34.44
CA ALA A 189 -15.40 -12.24 35.54
C ALA A 189 -14.93 -10.80 35.74
N THR A 190 -15.54 -10.10 36.70
CA THR A 190 -15.03 -8.84 37.23
C THR A 190 -13.68 -9.15 37.86
N VAL A 191 -12.61 -8.97 37.09
CA VAL A 191 -11.25 -9.01 37.62
C VAL A 191 -11.15 -7.81 38.55
N GLU A 192 -11.18 -8.06 39.86
CA GLU A 192 -10.90 -7.04 40.87
C GLU A 192 -9.49 -6.50 40.60
N VAL A 193 -9.43 -5.26 40.11
CA VAL A 193 -8.16 -4.57 39.89
C VAL A 193 -7.75 -3.93 41.21
N ASP A 194 -6.56 -4.27 41.69
CA ASP A 194 -6.01 -3.72 42.93
C ASP A 194 -6.09 -2.17 42.93
N SER A 195 -6.57 -1.60 44.04
CA SER A 195 -6.73 -0.15 44.22
C SER A 195 -5.44 0.64 43.91
N ASP A 196 -4.28 0.04 44.20
CA ASP A 196 -2.97 0.65 43.97
C ASP A 196 -2.67 0.81 42.47
N VAL A 197 -3.14 -0.12 41.63
CA VAL A 197 -2.98 -0.05 40.17
C VAL A 197 -3.81 1.10 39.60
N LEU A 198 -5.03 1.32 40.12
CA LEU A 198 -5.87 2.45 39.71
C LEU A 198 -5.25 3.80 40.10
N ALA A 199 -4.66 3.91 41.29
CA ALA A 199 -3.96 5.12 41.73
C ALA A 199 -2.73 5.42 40.84
N ALA A 200 -1.94 4.39 40.49
CA ALA A 200 -0.80 4.54 39.60
C ALA A 200 -1.22 4.99 38.18
N VAL A 201 -2.34 4.48 37.67
CA VAL A 201 -2.90 4.91 36.39
C VAL A 201 -3.34 6.37 36.43
N GLN A 202 -4.01 6.82 37.48
CA GLN A 202 -4.41 8.22 37.64
C GLN A 202 -3.19 9.14 37.70
N MET A 203 -2.16 8.78 38.48
CA MET A 203 -0.93 9.56 38.58
C MET A 203 -0.20 9.66 37.23
N ALA A 204 -0.17 8.58 36.45
CA ALA A 204 0.39 8.59 35.10
C ALA A 204 -0.39 9.53 34.16
N MET A 205 -1.73 9.51 34.21
CA MET A 205 -2.58 10.40 33.41
C MET A 205 -2.36 11.88 33.76
N GLU A 206 -2.22 12.22 35.04
CA GLU A 206 -1.88 13.58 35.47
C GLU A 206 -0.50 14.04 34.96
N MET A 207 0.50 13.15 34.99
CA MET A 207 1.83 13.46 34.45
C MET A 207 1.77 13.72 32.93
N TYR A 208 0.97 12.97 32.18
CA TYR A 208 0.77 13.22 30.75
C TYR A 208 0.04 14.54 30.49
N ALA A 209 -0.96 14.88 31.30
CA ALA A 209 -1.65 16.16 31.21
C ALA A 209 -0.69 17.34 31.48
N LYS A 210 0.15 17.23 32.52
CA LYS A 210 1.20 18.22 32.83
C LYS A 210 2.23 18.35 31.70
N ALA A 211 2.47 17.28 30.94
CA ALA A 211 3.35 17.29 29.77
C ALA A 211 2.67 17.78 28.47
N GLY A 212 1.40 18.20 28.52
CA GLY A 212 0.66 18.66 27.34
C GLY A 212 0.27 17.55 26.37
N VAL A 213 0.24 16.30 26.81
CA VAL A 213 -0.21 15.16 26.00
C VAL A 213 -1.72 15.00 26.17
N SER A 214 -2.44 14.92 25.06
CA SER A 214 -3.90 14.69 25.10
C SER A 214 -4.24 13.36 25.77
N GLU A 215 -5.36 13.33 26.48
CA GLU A 215 -5.83 12.18 27.26
C GLU A 215 -5.90 10.90 26.41
N GLU A 216 -6.41 11.00 25.18
CA GLU A 216 -6.48 9.87 24.23
C GLU A 216 -5.10 9.32 23.85
N ARG A 217 -4.12 10.21 23.67
CA ARG A 217 -2.76 9.83 23.31
C ARG A 217 -2.05 9.18 24.50
N ALA A 218 -2.29 9.68 25.71
CA ALA A 218 -1.82 9.09 26.95
C ALA A 218 -2.40 7.67 27.14
N ARG A 219 -3.71 7.49 26.95
CA ARG A 219 -4.37 6.16 27.00
C ARG A 219 -3.79 5.18 25.98
N LYS A 220 -3.65 5.59 24.71
CA LYS A 220 -3.05 4.74 23.66
C LYS A 220 -1.60 4.35 23.99
N LEU A 221 -0.85 5.25 24.62
CA LEU A 221 0.53 4.97 25.02
C LEU A 221 0.59 3.98 26.19
N LEU A 222 -0.27 4.14 27.19
CA LEU A 222 -0.40 3.22 28.33
C LEU A 222 -0.87 1.83 27.88
N GLU A 223 -1.83 1.76 26.94
CA GLU A 223 -2.25 0.51 26.30
C GLU A 223 -1.09 -0.15 25.53
N HIS A 224 -0.32 0.63 24.77
CA HIS A 224 0.83 0.10 24.04
C HIS A 224 1.94 -0.44 24.96
N MET A 225 2.10 0.16 26.15
CA MET A 225 3.05 -0.30 27.17
C MET A 225 2.52 -1.49 27.99
N HIS A 226 1.30 -1.97 27.73
CA HIS A 226 0.67 -3.08 28.43
C HIS A 226 0.57 -2.85 29.96
N VAL A 227 0.25 -1.63 30.38
CA VAL A 227 0.06 -1.31 31.81
C VAL A 227 -1.20 -2.03 32.34
N PRO A 228 -1.08 -2.81 33.43
CA PRO A 228 -2.24 -3.47 34.05
C PRO A 228 -3.35 -2.45 34.41
N GLY A 229 -4.62 -2.84 34.25
CA GLY A 229 -5.78 -1.98 34.54
C GLY A 229 -6.31 -1.16 33.36
N PHE A 230 -5.63 -1.15 32.21
CA PHE A 230 -6.23 -0.68 30.96
C PHE A 230 -6.86 -1.86 30.22
N PRO A 231 -8.21 -1.96 30.17
CA PRO A 231 -8.85 -2.96 29.33
C PRO A 231 -8.45 -2.67 27.88
N SER A 232 -7.62 -3.54 27.31
CA SER A 232 -7.36 -3.47 25.88
C SER A 232 -8.71 -3.59 25.19
N GLN A 233 -9.11 -2.53 24.49
CA GLN A 233 -10.36 -2.51 23.75
C GLN A 233 -10.43 -3.81 22.97
N PRO A 234 -11.45 -4.66 23.17
CA PRO A 234 -11.50 -5.97 22.53
C PRO A 234 -11.41 -5.72 21.04
N ARG A 235 -10.25 -6.03 20.47
CA ARG A 235 -9.99 -5.87 19.05
C ARG A 235 -11.06 -6.70 18.36
N LYS A 236 -12.08 -6.02 17.79
CA LYS A 236 -13.16 -6.66 17.04
C LYS A 236 -12.48 -7.57 16.02
N LYS A 237 -12.45 -8.88 16.30
CA LYS A 237 -11.88 -9.88 15.41
C LYS A 237 -12.76 -9.82 14.18
N LYS A 238 -12.30 -9.14 13.13
CA LYS A 238 -12.94 -9.12 11.82
C LYS A 238 -13.07 -10.60 11.41
N ARG A 239 -14.26 -11.18 11.59
CA ARG A 239 -14.63 -12.50 11.10
C ARG A 239 -14.36 -12.47 9.61
N THR A 240 -13.24 -13.04 9.19
CA THR A 240 -13.01 -13.33 7.79
C THR A 240 -13.91 -14.50 7.46
N SER A 241 -15.11 -14.20 6.98
CA SER A 241 -16.00 -15.19 6.39
C SER A 241 -15.28 -15.83 5.22
N LYS A 242 -14.81 -17.06 5.46
CA LYS A 242 -14.26 -17.96 4.46
C LYS A 242 -15.44 -18.39 3.57
N THR A 243 -15.73 -17.62 2.53
CA THR A 243 -16.74 -17.98 1.53
C THR A 243 -16.28 -19.26 0.84
N LYS A 244 -17.00 -20.36 1.09
CA LYS A 244 -16.83 -21.64 0.39
C LYS A 244 -17.13 -21.40 -1.09
N LYS A 245 -16.10 -21.52 -1.93
CA LYS A 245 -16.22 -21.52 -3.38
C LYS A 245 -16.94 -22.79 -3.81
N ALA A 246 -18.22 -22.65 -4.15
CA ALA A 246 -19.01 -23.72 -4.75
C ALA A 246 -18.40 -24.11 -6.11
N MET A 247 -18.00 -25.37 -6.22
CA MET A 247 -17.57 -26.00 -7.47
C MET A 247 -18.77 -26.06 -8.41
N ARG A 248 -18.71 -25.34 -9.53
CA ARG A 248 -19.58 -25.62 -10.68
C ARG A 248 -18.95 -26.74 -11.49
N LEU A 249 -19.69 -27.83 -11.54
CA LEU A 249 -19.48 -29.03 -12.35
C LEU A 249 -19.69 -28.67 -13.83
N ILE A 250 -18.60 -28.65 -14.61
CA ILE A 250 -18.66 -28.61 -16.08
C ILE A 250 -18.53 -30.05 -16.57
N LYS A 251 -19.54 -30.50 -17.33
CA LYS A 251 -19.58 -31.82 -17.98
C LYS A 251 -18.56 -31.88 -19.14
N PRO A 252 -17.92 -33.03 -19.39
CA PRO A 252 -17.06 -33.22 -20.55
C PRO A 252 -17.89 -33.57 -21.78
N VAL A 253 -17.62 -32.89 -22.91
CA VAL A 253 -17.95 -33.37 -24.25
C VAL A 253 -16.66 -33.97 -24.82
N SER A 254 -16.71 -35.26 -25.06
CA SER A 254 -15.75 -36.00 -25.87
C SER A 254 -15.87 -35.55 -27.31
N ASP A 255 -14.76 -35.29 -27.99
CA ASP A 255 -14.50 -35.89 -29.31
C ASP A 255 -13.01 -35.82 -29.67
N SER A 256 -12.55 -36.96 -30.17
CA SER A 256 -11.19 -37.30 -30.59
C SER A 256 -10.83 -36.66 -31.94
N ILE A 257 -9.58 -36.23 -32.11
CA ILE A 257 -8.69 -36.36 -33.30
C ILE A 257 -7.28 -36.00 -32.77
N THR A 258 -6.38 -36.95 -32.48
CA THR A 258 -5.40 -37.60 -33.37
C THR A 258 -4.47 -36.64 -34.13
N ALA A 259 -3.30 -36.34 -33.58
CA ALA A 259 -2.00 -36.34 -34.29
C ALA A 259 -0.83 -35.90 -33.39
N SER A 260 0.32 -36.53 -33.63
CA SER A 260 1.52 -36.61 -32.81
C SER A 260 2.49 -35.41 -32.91
N LEU A 261 3.42 -35.38 -31.92
CA LEU A 261 4.76 -34.73 -31.86
C LEU A 261 4.85 -33.35 -31.15
N PRO A 262 6.02 -32.96 -30.61
CA PRO A 262 6.72 -33.59 -29.49
C PRO A 262 6.94 -32.60 -28.31
N VAL A 263 7.19 -33.18 -27.15
CA VAL A 263 7.47 -32.55 -25.86
C VAL A 263 8.60 -31.52 -25.95
N THR A 264 8.27 -30.24 -25.72
CA THR A 264 9.23 -29.23 -25.25
C THR A 264 8.90 -28.87 -23.81
N VAL A 265 9.86 -29.18 -22.94
CA VAL A 265 9.86 -29.02 -21.50
C VAL A 265 9.57 -27.56 -21.11
N GLU A 266 8.55 -27.38 -20.27
CA GLU A 266 8.29 -26.15 -19.52
C GLU A 266 9.55 -25.72 -18.76
N MET A 267 10.16 -24.62 -19.21
CA MET A 267 11.11 -23.87 -18.41
C MET A 267 10.33 -22.78 -17.68
N ALA A 268 10.01 -23.07 -16.42
CA ALA A 268 9.48 -22.12 -15.47
C ALA A 268 10.36 -20.84 -15.42
N SER A 269 9.78 -19.71 -15.81
CA SER A 269 10.40 -18.39 -15.67
C SER A 269 10.43 -17.95 -14.20
N PRO A 270 11.60 -17.71 -13.59
CA PRO A 270 11.69 -17.19 -12.23
C PRO A 270 11.84 -15.67 -12.29
N SER A 271 10.73 -14.92 -12.35
CA SER A 271 10.81 -13.46 -12.20
C SER A 271 9.68 -12.87 -11.36
N SER A 272 9.34 -13.53 -10.26
CA SER A 272 8.84 -12.82 -9.09
C SER A 272 10.05 -12.54 -8.22
N LYS A 273 10.43 -11.27 -8.02
CA LYS A 273 11.36 -10.90 -6.95
C LYS A 273 10.66 -11.24 -5.63
N CYS A 274 10.75 -12.50 -5.22
CA CYS A 274 10.37 -12.98 -3.91
C CYS A 274 11.12 -12.10 -2.92
N GLN A 275 10.39 -11.20 -2.26
CA GLN A 275 10.95 -10.55 -1.09
C GLN A 275 11.42 -11.68 -0.16
N PRO A 276 12.65 -11.58 0.37
CA PRO A 276 13.16 -12.62 1.24
C PRO A 276 12.14 -12.86 2.37
N PRO A 277 11.84 -14.12 2.71
CA PRO A 277 10.85 -14.45 3.72
C PRO A 277 11.07 -13.63 4.98
N LYS A 278 9.99 -13.05 5.50
CA LYS A 278 10.05 -12.24 6.73
C LYS A 278 10.44 -13.15 7.89
N LYS A 279 11.53 -12.81 8.58
CA LYS A 279 12.01 -13.55 9.76
C LYS A 279 10.96 -13.54 10.86
N THR A 280 10.69 -14.68 11.48
CA THR A 280 9.75 -14.80 12.59
C THR A 280 10.31 -14.17 13.87
N PRO A 281 9.46 -13.75 14.83
CA PRO A 281 9.94 -13.20 16.11
C PRO A 281 10.86 -14.14 16.88
N LEU A 282 10.62 -15.46 16.79
CA LEU A 282 11.46 -16.47 17.43
C LEU A 282 12.86 -16.52 16.79
N GLN A 283 12.94 -16.50 15.45
CA GLN A 283 14.22 -16.44 14.73
C GLN A 283 15.01 -15.18 15.11
N LEU A 284 14.33 -14.03 15.24
CA LEU A 284 14.97 -12.78 15.64
C LEU A 284 15.57 -12.88 17.06
N ARG A 285 14.86 -13.47 18.03
CA ARG A 285 15.39 -13.66 19.40
C ARG A 285 16.65 -14.53 19.43
N VAL A 286 16.70 -15.59 18.62
CA VAL A 286 17.89 -16.46 18.53
C VAL A 286 19.06 -15.70 17.88
N LEU A 287 18.81 -14.98 16.78
CA LEU A 287 19.82 -14.17 16.12
C LEU A 287 20.35 -13.06 17.04
N GLU A 288 19.49 -12.43 17.86
CA GLU A 288 19.90 -11.43 18.85
C GLU A 288 20.74 -12.04 19.97
N ARG A 289 20.38 -13.23 20.47
CA ARG A 289 21.19 -13.95 21.46
C ARG A 289 22.57 -14.30 20.92
N GLU A 290 22.66 -14.76 19.67
CA GLU A 290 23.96 -15.06 19.04
C GLU A 290 24.75 -13.78 18.73
N PHE A 291 24.08 -12.68 18.39
CA PHE A 291 24.72 -11.38 18.18
C PHE A 291 25.41 -10.84 19.43
N LEU A 292 24.82 -11.07 20.61
CA LEU A 292 25.44 -10.70 21.89
C LEU A 292 26.71 -11.50 22.19
N LYS A 293 26.78 -12.75 21.74
CA LYS A 293 27.97 -13.60 21.90
C LYS A 293 29.05 -13.24 20.88
N ASN A 294 28.68 -13.15 19.60
CA ASN A 294 29.58 -12.95 18.48
C ASN A 294 29.06 -11.85 17.56
N ALA A 295 29.59 -10.63 17.69
CA ALA A 295 29.17 -9.50 16.85
C ALA A 295 29.59 -9.64 15.37
N GLN A 296 30.62 -10.44 15.09
CA GLN A 296 31.08 -10.76 13.73
C GLN A 296 30.65 -12.19 13.39
N MET A 297 29.72 -12.35 12.45
CA MET A 297 29.27 -13.66 11.99
C MET A 297 30.21 -14.20 10.93
N THR A 298 30.79 -15.38 11.15
CA THR A 298 31.56 -16.09 10.13
C THR A 298 30.62 -16.84 9.18
N PRO A 299 30.99 -17.05 7.91
CA PRO A 299 30.15 -17.78 6.95
C PRO A 299 29.77 -19.18 7.43
N GLN A 300 30.74 -19.92 8.01
CA GLN A 300 30.52 -21.26 8.56
C GLN A 300 29.45 -21.24 9.67
N ARG A 301 29.54 -20.29 10.61
CA ARG A 301 28.56 -20.16 11.69
C ARG A 301 27.20 -19.68 11.19
N ALA A 302 27.17 -18.89 10.12
CA ALA A 302 25.93 -18.49 9.46
C ALA A 302 25.20 -19.70 8.86
N THR A 303 25.92 -20.63 8.23
CA THR A 303 25.35 -21.90 7.73
C THR A 303 24.77 -22.73 8.88
N GLU A 304 25.51 -22.92 9.97
CA GLU A 304 25.02 -23.68 11.14
C GLU A 304 23.76 -23.06 11.79
N LEU A 305 23.67 -21.73 11.82
CA LEU A 305 22.48 -21.03 12.30
C LEU A 305 21.34 -21.06 11.28
N GLY A 306 21.69 -21.08 9.99
CA GLY A 306 20.75 -21.23 8.89
C GLY A 306 20.00 -22.54 8.97
N ASP A 307 20.74 -23.64 9.18
CA ASP A 307 20.17 -24.99 9.34
C ASP A 307 19.23 -25.08 10.54
N LYS A 308 19.54 -24.39 11.65
CA LYS A 308 18.70 -24.38 12.86
C LYS A 308 17.45 -23.51 12.73
N LEU A 309 17.53 -22.44 11.95
CA LEU A 309 16.47 -21.43 11.83
C LEU A 309 15.68 -21.56 10.53
N ASN A 310 16.04 -22.48 9.64
CA ASN A 310 15.55 -22.56 8.25
C ASN A 310 15.71 -21.21 7.53
N LEU A 311 16.88 -20.59 7.69
CA LEU A 311 17.23 -19.34 7.02
C LEU A 311 18.47 -19.56 6.15
N ASP A 312 18.54 -18.81 5.06
CA ASP A 312 19.74 -18.84 4.22
C ASP A 312 20.90 -18.11 4.93
N GLY A 313 22.12 -18.64 4.78
CA GLY A 313 23.32 -18.12 5.44
C GLY A 313 23.57 -16.65 5.10
N ASP A 314 23.32 -16.27 3.85
CA ASP A 314 23.46 -14.88 3.38
C ASP A 314 22.45 -13.95 4.06
N GLN A 315 21.24 -14.43 4.36
CA GLN A 315 20.24 -13.65 5.08
C GLN A 315 20.66 -13.38 6.53
N ILE A 316 21.37 -14.32 7.15
CA ILE A 316 21.92 -14.18 8.50
C ILE A 316 23.09 -13.18 8.46
N ILE A 317 24.03 -13.31 7.52
CA ILE A 317 25.15 -12.37 7.36
C ILE A 317 24.63 -10.94 7.11
N SER A 318 23.66 -10.78 6.22
CA SER A 318 23.02 -9.49 5.93
C SER A 318 22.32 -8.90 7.15
N TRP A 319 21.63 -9.73 7.94
CA TRP A 319 21.01 -9.29 9.20
C TRP A 319 22.05 -8.80 10.21
N PHE A 320 23.15 -9.53 10.40
CA PHE A 320 24.25 -9.14 11.30
C PHE A 320 24.90 -7.82 10.85
N ARG A 321 25.11 -7.64 9.54
CA ARG A 321 25.61 -6.38 8.96
C ARG A 321 24.66 -5.21 9.26
N ASN A 322 23.37 -5.39 9.02
CA ASN A 322 22.36 -4.36 9.27
C ASN A 322 22.20 -4.03 10.76
N LYS A 323 22.27 -5.04 11.65
CA LYS A 323 22.21 -4.85 13.10
C LYS A 323 23.40 -4.04 13.61
N ARG A 324 24.61 -4.26 13.06
CA ARG A 324 25.81 -3.44 13.36
C ARG A 324 25.66 -1.99 12.91
N LEU A 325 25.16 -1.76 11.69
CA LEU A 325 24.96 -0.40 11.15
C LEU A 325 23.92 0.40 11.95
N LYS A 326 22.94 -0.27 12.57
CA LYS A 326 21.91 0.35 13.40
C LYS A 326 22.35 0.56 14.86
N ARG A 327 23.52 0.09 15.30
CA ARG A 327 24.01 0.45 16.65
C ARG A 327 24.35 1.93 16.65
N PRO A 328 23.70 2.77 17.48
CA PRO A 328 24.09 4.15 17.61
C PRO A 328 25.54 4.21 18.11
N ALA A 329 26.32 5.15 17.57
CA ALA A 329 27.74 5.32 17.89
C ALA A 329 28.01 5.61 19.38
N SER A 330 26.97 5.82 20.19
CA SER A 330 27.03 6.13 21.62
C SER A 330 27.40 4.93 22.54
N ALA A 331 27.43 3.70 22.02
CA ALA A 331 27.76 2.50 22.81
C ALA A 331 29.20 1.99 22.61
N LYS A 332 30.12 2.87 22.17
CA LYS A 332 31.57 2.65 22.20
C LYS A 332 32.17 3.54 23.29
N LYS A 333 32.09 3.09 24.55
CA LYS A 333 32.92 3.59 25.64
C LYS A 333 33.64 2.41 26.24
#